data_AF-A0A9D6CFW7-F1
#
_entry.id   AF-A0A9D6CFW7-F1
#
_cell.length_a   1.000
_cell.length_b   1.000
_cell.length_c   1.000
_cell.angle_alpha   90.00
_cell.angle_beta   90.00
_cell.angle_gamma   90.00
#
_symmetry.space_group_name_H-M   'P 1'
#
loop_
_entity.id
_entity.type
_entity.pdbx_description
1 polymer ?
#
loop_
_entity_poly.entity_id
_entity_poly.type
_entity_poly.pdbx_seq_one_letter_code
_entity_poly.pdbx_strand_id
1 'polypeptide(L)'
;MSKVLLALTSVALLGLSGCADTAKKDMTDSKPAASATAAASISPEAQAALSAAQADVKTVKSKNALWTTSDGALKAAEEAAAKGDSATVLKQANWASSQAKLSTNQLTYPTLKTGD
;
A
#
# COMPACT_ATOMS: atom_id res chain seq x y z
N MET A 1 18.80 -41.57 -0.57
CA MET A 1 17.67 -42.52 -0.38
C MET A 1 16.98 -42.20 0.93
N SER A 2 15.65 -42.33 0.97
CA SER A 2 14.70 -41.95 2.02
C SER A 2 14.26 -40.48 2.02
N LYS A 3 13.05 -40.18 1.49
CA LYS A 3 11.72 -40.25 2.14
C LYS A 3 11.51 -38.96 2.95
N VAL A 4 10.52 -38.09 2.75
CA VAL A 4 9.07 -38.33 2.68
C VAL A 4 8.42 -37.10 2.02
N LEU A 5 7.59 -37.33 1.02
CA LEU A 5 6.54 -36.40 0.56
C LEU A 5 5.35 -36.52 1.52
N LEU A 6 5.01 -35.44 2.22
CA LEU A 6 3.71 -35.21 2.87
C LEU A 6 3.21 -33.88 2.29
N ALA A 7 2.32 -33.88 1.31
CA ALA A 7 0.87 -34.08 1.43
C ALA A 7 0.15 -32.88 2.08
N LEU A 8 -0.61 -32.20 1.22
CA LEU A 8 -1.92 -31.58 1.47
C LEU A 8 -2.10 -30.74 2.74
N THR A 9 -2.21 -29.43 2.55
CA THR A 9 -3.35 -28.68 3.11
C THR A 9 -3.91 -27.74 2.04
N SER A 10 -5.02 -28.18 1.44
CA SER A 10 -5.84 -27.38 0.53
C SER A 10 -6.63 -26.31 1.29
N VAL A 11 -6.73 -25.14 0.66
CA VAL A 11 -7.92 -24.27 0.55
C VAL A 11 -8.66 -23.84 1.82
N ALA A 12 -8.67 -22.53 2.06
CA ALA A 12 -9.89 -21.73 2.27
C ALA A 12 -9.51 -20.25 2.03
N LEU A 13 -9.81 -19.68 0.87
CA LEU A 13 -11.06 -19.00 0.48
C LEU A 13 -11.10 -17.52 0.89
N LEU A 14 -11.35 -16.72 -0.15
CA LEU A 14 -11.59 -15.29 -0.15
C LEU A 14 -12.63 -14.89 0.91
N GLY A 15 -12.37 -13.78 1.58
CA GLY A 15 -13.32 -13.06 2.41
C GLY A 15 -13.11 -11.54 2.30
N LEU A 16 -13.12 -11.02 1.06
CA LEU A 16 -13.22 -9.58 0.79
C LEU A 16 -14.70 -9.23 0.58
N SER A 17 -15.39 -8.83 1.65
CA SER A 17 -16.61 -8.02 1.61
C SER A 17 -17.10 -7.72 3.04
N GLY A 18 -17.35 -6.44 3.35
CA GLY A 18 -18.00 -6.08 4.61
C GLY A 18 -17.76 -4.65 5.07
N CYS A 19 -18.19 -3.66 4.28
CA CYS A 19 -18.48 -2.30 4.75
C CYS A 19 -19.99 -2.23 5.02
N ALA A 20 -20.41 -2.12 6.29
CA ALA A 20 -21.67 -1.50 6.76
C ALA A 20 -21.99 -1.88 8.23
N ASP A 21 -22.01 -0.84 9.08
CA ASP A 21 -22.85 -0.53 10.24
C ASP A 21 -23.25 -1.53 11.37
N THR A 22 -22.84 -1.11 12.57
CA THR A 22 -23.54 -1.08 13.89
C THR A 22 -24.13 -2.35 14.52
N ALA A 23 -23.62 -2.76 15.70
CA ALA A 23 -24.28 -2.57 17.01
C ALA A 23 -23.65 -3.42 18.14
N LYS A 24 -23.43 -2.73 19.28
CA LYS A 24 -23.04 -3.10 20.65
C LYS A 24 -23.24 -4.56 21.12
N LYS A 25 -22.30 -5.05 21.95
CA LYS A 25 -22.60 -5.54 23.32
C LYS A 25 -21.35 -5.57 24.22
N ASP A 26 -21.55 -5.10 25.44
CA ASP A 26 -20.62 -4.85 26.55
C ASP A 26 -19.86 -6.10 27.05
N MET A 27 -18.63 -5.91 27.56
CA MET A 27 -18.22 -6.50 28.84
C MET A 27 -16.99 -5.80 29.43
N THR A 28 -17.13 -5.50 30.71
CA THR A 28 -16.22 -4.85 31.65
C THR A 28 -15.02 -5.73 32.01
N ASP A 29 -13.91 -5.08 32.35
CA ASP A 29 -12.78 -5.54 33.16
C ASP A 29 -12.00 -6.79 32.72
N SER A 30 -10.78 -6.57 32.20
CA SER A 30 -9.56 -7.15 32.77
C SER A 30 -8.28 -6.65 32.08
N LYS A 31 -7.47 -5.92 32.85
CA LYS A 31 -6.00 -5.99 32.91
C LYS A 31 -5.18 -5.67 31.63
N PRO A 32 -4.24 -4.70 31.68
CA PRO A 32 -3.30 -4.47 30.57
C PRO A 32 -2.37 -5.67 30.42
N ALA A 33 -2.57 -6.49 29.38
CA ALA A 33 -1.58 -7.47 28.96
C ALA A 33 -0.48 -6.71 28.18
N ALA A 34 0.62 -6.44 28.86
CA ALA A 34 1.85 -5.99 28.23
C ALA A 34 2.45 -7.09 27.34
N SER A 35 3.10 -6.64 26.26
CA SER A 35 4.08 -7.34 25.44
C SER A 35 3.57 -8.38 24.44
N ALA A 36 3.02 -7.88 23.34
CA ALA A 36 3.62 -8.17 22.04
C ALA A 36 4.28 -6.88 21.57
N THR A 37 5.49 -6.93 21.02
CA THR A 37 6.04 -5.85 20.21
C THR A 37 5.11 -5.69 19.01
N ALA A 38 4.02 -4.94 19.18
CA ALA A 38 3.11 -4.60 18.11
C ALA A 38 3.97 -3.84 17.10
N ALA A 39 4.29 -4.47 15.97
CA ALA A 39 4.80 -3.73 14.83
C ALA A 39 3.89 -2.51 14.68
N ALA A 40 4.49 -1.32 14.71
CA ALA A 40 3.74 -0.08 14.73
C ALA A 40 2.80 -0.07 13.52
N SER A 41 1.53 -0.37 13.75
CA SER A 41 0.56 -0.60 12.70
C SER A 41 0.00 0.75 12.27
N ILE A 42 0.08 1.05 10.98
CA ILE A 42 -0.55 2.23 10.41
C ILE A 42 -2.07 2.09 10.36
N SER A 43 -2.77 3.21 10.22
CA SER A 43 -4.23 3.22 10.07
C SER A 43 -4.69 2.46 8.80
N PRO A 44 -5.92 1.93 8.78
CA PRO A 44 -6.47 1.28 7.58
C PRO A 44 -6.47 2.20 6.35
N GLU A 45 -6.70 3.50 6.54
CA GLU A 45 -6.66 4.50 5.47
C GLU A 45 -5.24 4.67 4.92
N ALA A 46 -4.24 4.75 5.79
CA ALA A 46 -2.83 4.82 5.39
C ALA A 46 -2.40 3.54 4.65
N GLN A 47 -2.84 2.36 5.11
CA GLN A 47 -2.59 1.09 4.44
C GLN A 47 -3.17 1.05 3.02
N ALA A 48 -4.41 1.54 2.86
CA ALA A 48 -5.08 1.62 1.56
C ALA A 48 -4.36 2.59 0.63
N ALA A 49 -3.97 3.78 1.12
CA ALA A 49 -3.22 4.76 0.34
C ALA A 49 -1.86 4.23 -0.11
N LEU A 50 -1.12 3.55 0.79
CA LEU A 50 0.17 2.94 0.46
C LEU A 50 0.02 1.87 -0.63
N SER A 51 -0.99 1.00 -0.50
CA SER A 51 -1.26 -0.05 -1.50
C SER A 51 -1.61 0.55 -2.87
N ALA A 52 -2.40 1.62 -2.91
CA ALA A 52 -2.74 2.33 -4.14
C ALA A 52 -1.48 2.97 -4.77
N ALA A 53 -0.64 3.63 -3.98
CA ALA A 53 0.60 4.23 -4.45
C ALA A 53 1.57 3.18 -5.04
N GLN A 54 1.70 2.01 -4.39
CA GLN A 54 2.51 0.90 -4.90
C GLN A 54 1.98 0.39 -6.26
N ALA A 55 0.66 0.27 -6.41
CA ALA A 55 0.04 -0.14 -7.68
C ALA A 55 0.24 0.90 -8.79
N ASP A 56 0.08 2.18 -8.49
CA ASP A 56 0.29 3.29 -9.43
C ASP A 56 1.76 3.35 -9.89
N VAL A 57 2.71 3.28 -8.94
CA VAL A 57 4.16 3.27 -9.24
C VAL A 57 4.54 2.06 -10.10
N LYS A 58 4.00 0.87 -9.79
CA LYS A 58 4.20 -0.33 -10.61
C LYS A 58 3.68 -0.14 -12.03
N THR A 59 2.50 0.47 -12.17
CA THR A 59 1.89 0.74 -13.47
C THR A 59 2.75 1.68 -14.31
N VAL A 60 3.22 2.80 -13.76
CA VAL A 60 4.05 3.74 -14.53
C VAL A 60 5.45 3.22 -14.82
N LYS A 61 6.00 2.40 -13.91
CA LYS A 61 7.27 1.71 -14.13
C LYS A 61 7.18 0.76 -15.33
N SER A 62 6.07 0.03 -15.47
CA SER A 62 5.84 -0.86 -16.63
C SER A 62 5.76 -0.11 -17.97
N LYS A 63 5.46 1.19 -17.92
CA LYS A 63 5.41 2.09 -19.08
C LYS A 63 6.72 2.87 -19.31
N ASN A 64 7.78 2.56 -18.56
CA ASN A 64 9.05 3.31 -18.56
C ASN A 64 8.87 4.82 -18.29
N ALA A 65 7.86 5.18 -17.49
CA ALA A 65 7.48 6.56 -17.20
C ALA A 65 7.54 6.87 -15.70
N LEU A 66 8.32 6.12 -14.92
CA LEU A 66 8.49 6.39 -13.51
C LEU A 66 9.39 7.61 -13.30
N TRP A 67 8.84 8.66 -12.71
CA TRP A 67 9.62 9.82 -12.26
C TRP A 67 10.28 9.54 -10.91
N THR A 68 11.49 10.06 -10.70
CA THR A 68 12.27 9.89 -9.45
C THR A 68 11.56 10.48 -8.23
N THR A 69 10.74 11.50 -8.42
CA THR A 69 9.90 12.11 -7.36
C THR A 69 8.83 11.15 -6.86
N SER A 70 8.19 10.39 -7.75
CA SER A 70 7.19 9.37 -7.38
C SER A 70 7.86 8.19 -6.65
N ASP A 71 9.00 7.72 -7.16
CA ASP A 71 9.79 6.65 -6.53
C ASP A 71 10.30 7.03 -5.13
N GLY A 72 10.84 8.26 -4.98
CA GLY A 72 11.30 8.76 -3.69
C GLY A 72 10.17 8.93 -2.67
N ALA A 73 9.00 9.40 -3.12
CA ALA A 73 7.83 9.53 -2.26
C ALA A 73 7.30 8.16 -1.81
N LEU A 74 7.27 7.16 -2.70
CA LEU A 74 6.86 5.81 -2.32
C LEU A 74 7.80 5.23 -1.25
N LYS A 75 9.12 5.34 -1.43
CA LYS A 75 10.11 4.90 -0.43
C LYS A 75 9.90 5.60 0.93
N ALA A 76 9.67 6.91 0.92
CA ALA A 76 9.39 7.65 2.14
C ALA A 76 8.08 7.18 2.83
N ALA A 77 7.07 6.81 2.05
CA ALA A 77 5.84 6.23 2.59
C ALA A 77 6.10 4.85 3.22
N GLU A 78 6.88 3.98 2.56
CA GLU A 78 7.23 2.66 3.09
C GLU A 78 8.06 2.75 4.37
N GLU A 79 9.02 3.68 4.43
CA GLU A 79 9.79 3.96 5.64
C GLU A 79 8.93 4.51 6.78
N ALA A 80 7.94 5.36 6.48
CA ALA A 80 6.99 5.85 7.46
C ALA A 80 6.06 4.74 7.96
N ALA A 81 5.64 3.83 7.07
CA ALA A 81 4.84 2.66 7.43
C ALA A 81 5.60 1.74 8.39
N ALA A 82 6.89 1.51 8.15
CA ALA A 82 7.75 0.76 9.06
C ALA A 82 7.88 1.40 10.46
N LYS A 83 7.64 2.72 10.56
CA LYS A 83 7.64 3.48 11.82
C LYS A 83 6.23 3.64 12.43
N GLY A 84 5.18 3.14 11.76
CA GLY A 84 3.79 3.35 12.16
C GLY A 84 3.27 4.79 11.98
N ASP A 85 3.99 5.63 11.24
CA ASP A 85 3.61 7.03 11.01
C ASP A 85 2.56 7.14 9.90
N SER A 86 1.29 6.98 10.29
CA SER A 86 0.15 7.02 9.37
C SER A 86 0.02 8.36 8.65
N ALA A 87 0.37 9.47 9.29
CA ALA A 87 0.24 10.81 8.69
C ALA A 87 1.26 11.00 7.55
N THR A 88 2.51 10.59 7.78
CA THR A 88 3.53 10.63 6.73
C THR A 88 3.24 9.63 5.63
N VAL A 89 2.73 8.42 5.95
CA VAL A 89 2.29 7.46 4.92
C VAL A 89 1.23 8.08 4.02
N LEU A 90 0.16 8.65 4.59
CA LEU A 90 -0.91 9.26 3.80
C LEU A 90 -0.38 10.39 2.90
N LYS A 91 0.45 11.28 3.45
CA LYS A 91 1.02 12.39 2.68
C LYS A 91 1.86 11.88 1.51
N GLN A 92 2.79 10.97 1.79
CA GLN A 92 3.76 10.50 0.80
C GLN A 92 3.15 9.55 -0.23
N ALA A 93 2.25 8.67 0.18
CA ALA A 93 1.55 7.76 -0.73
C ALA A 93 0.65 8.54 -1.71
N ASN A 94 -0.12 9.52 -1.22
CA ASN A 94 -0.92 10.37 -2.11
C ASN A 94 -0.06 11.20 -3.07
N TRP A 95 1.08 11.70 -2.61
CA TRP A 95 2.03 12.40 -3.47
C TRP A 95 2.62 11.48 -4.55
N ALA A 96 3.06 10.28 -4.16
CA ALA A 96 3.59 9.28 -5.09
C ALA A 96 2.57 8.91 -6.18
N SER A 97 1.32 8.64 -5.80
CA SER A 97 0.20 8.37 -6.72
C SER A 97 -0.06 9.55 -7.67
N SER A 98 -0.05 10.77 -7.14
CA SER A 98 -0.26 11.99 -7.95
C SER A 98 0.84 12.15 -9.00
N GLN A 99 2.10 11.96 -8.61
CA GLN A 99 3.24 12.03 -9.53
C GLN A 99 3.20 10.91 -10.59
N ALA A 100 2.77 9.70 -10.22
CA ALA A 100 2.58 8.60 -11.17
C ALA A 100 1.47 8.91 -12.20
N LYS A 101 0.36 9.52 -11.77
CA LYS A 101 -0.70 9.95 -12.69
C LYS A 101 -0.21 11.01 -13.66
N LEU A 102 0.53 12.00 -13.17
CA LEU A 102 1.13 13.04 -14.00
C LEU A 102 2.13 12.47 -15.03
N SER A 103 2.98 11.53 -14.60
CA SER A 103 3.95 10.91 -15.49
C SER A 103 3.30 10.05 -16.56
N THR A 104 2.18 9.39 -16.25
CA THR A 104 1.37 8.69 -17.25
C THR A 104 0.78 9.65 -18.27
N ASN A 105 0.21 10.77 -17.80
CA ASN A 105 -0.42 11.77 -18.67
C ASN A 105 0.61 12.41 -19.61
N GLN A 106 1.85 12.60 -19.18
CA GLN A 106 2.93 13.10 -20.03
C GLN A 106 3.12 12.27 -21.31
N LEU A 107 2.94 10.94 -21.23
CA LEU A 107 3.06 10.05 -22.40
C LEU A 107 2.00 10.30 -23.47
N THR A 108 0.92 11.01 -23.12
CA THR A 108 -0.20 11.31 -24.02
C THR A 108 -0.10 12.70 -24.64
N TYR A 109 0.90 13.50 -24.27
CA TYR A 109 1.06 14.84 -24.82
C TYR A 109 1.50 14.77 -26.28
N PRO A 110 0.94 15.63 -27.16
CA PRO A 110 1.34 15.67 -28.56
C PRO A 110 2.81 16.07 -28.68
N THR A 111 3.54 15.41 -29.58
CA THR A 111 4.91 15.80 -29.91
C THR A 111 4.87 17.08 -30.74
N LEU A 112 5.51 18.13 -30.22
CA LEU A 112 5.73 19.35 -31.01
C LEU A 112 6.92 19.08 -31.94
N LYS A 113 6.72 19.30 -33.24
CA LYS A 113 7.83 19.38 -34.19
C LYS A 113 8.51 20.73 -34.02
N THR A 114 9.81 20.72 -33.78
CA THR A 114 10.64 21.92 -33.77
C THR A 114 11.44 21.96 -35.08
N GLY A 115 11.04 22.85 -36.00
CA GLY A 115 11.70 23.03 -37.31
C GLY A 115 11.36 21.94 -38.35
N ASP A 116 11.43 22.33 -39.62
CA ASP A 116 11.39 21.42 -40.79
C ASP A 116 12.73 20.71 -41.03
#